data_AF-A0A1I7HD72-F1
#
_entry.id   AF-A0A1I7HD72-F1
#
_cell.length_a   1.000
_cell.length_b   1.000
_cell.length_c   1.000
_cell.angle_alpha   90.00
_cell.angle_beta   90.00
_cell.angle_gamma   90.00
#
_symmetry.space_group_name_H-M   'P 1'
#
loop_
_entity.id
_entity.type
_entity.pdbx_description
1 polymer ?
#
loop_
_entity_poly.entity_id
_entity_poly.type
_entity_poly.pdbx_seq_one_letter_code
_entity_poly.pdbx_strand_id
1 'polypeptide(L)'
;MKITKTVPRHGLAALLGLSIFATMACNGGGAQKVCATFEEMKDPTADTLSDWSNVTPGLHASVISIDEKFPKSVAPQVTPVNNIELSAWKGEKVSAQLLLWTAEDVSQVECRFSNLVSEGNTLPATVAQARFVRYVMTDEFGPGCGRRKPGDFPASLAPDMLDNLECFNLEAKTARPVWLTISVPSDALAGNYRGKVTIYAKGKRNRDFDISLEVVDRLLPQPSEWSYHLDLWQHPSAVARMHQLELWSDAHFEKMRPLMQMLANAGQKVITATLNMDPWNNQCHDPYADMIIWTKNKDQSWSFDYTVFDRWVEFMMGLGIDKMINCYSLLTWNNRLHYNDMAKGELVTVELKAQSAEYEELWSVFLKDFTRHLREKGWLEKTNIAMDERGPADMKAALRVLERYAPELGVSLADNHKSYQEYPWIKDICVGAGNEVSREEIEARRAKGLITTYYVCCSDRFPNTFTFSQPAEAVYAAWYSVALDFDGFLRWSYNSWVEDPLTDSRFRTWPAGDTYIVYPDARSSIRFERLVEGIQDAEKIRILRKVYAAENSPESKEKLEQLEEAIAGFATLEPAPDWNDRLNNAKRLLNSK
;
A
#
# COMPACT_ATOMS: atom_id res chain seq x y z
N MET A 1 -30.43 -35.41 -71.72
CA MET A 1 -31.83 -35.86 -71.89
C MET A 1 -32.73 -34.87 -71.17
N LYS A 2 -33.74 -34.34 -71.89
CA LYS A 2 -34.81 -33.40 -71.49
C LYS A 2 -34.44 -31.93 -71.18
N ILE A 3 -34.56 -31.16 -72.26
CA ILE A 3 -34.90 -29.73 -72.37
C ILE A 3 -36.37 -29.53 -71.93
N THR A 4 -36.70 -28.39 -71.30
CA THR A 4 -37.82 -27.46 -71.66
C THR A 4 -37.85 -26.24 -70.71
N LYS A 5 -37.57 -25.02 -71.23
CA LYS A 5 -38.51 -23.88 -71.51
C LYS A 5 -38.83 -23.06 -70.24
N THR A 6 -38.79 -21.72 -70.18
CA THR A 6 -39.13 -20.68 -71.17
C THR A 6 -38.64 -19.29 -70.66
N VAL A 7 -38.39 -18.37 -71.60
CA VAL A 7 -38.05 -16.91 -71.50
C VAL A 7 -39.15 -16.16 -72.32
N PRO A 8 -39.37 -14.81 -72.40
CA PRO A 8 -38.80 -13.59 -71.78
C PRO A 8 -39.86 -12.50 -71.35
N ARG A 9 -39.36 -11.30 -71.00
CA ARG A 9 -39.81 -9.91 -71.32
C ARG A 9 -40.12 -9.11 -70.05
N HIS A 10 -39.73 -7.85 -69.84
CA HIS A 10 -39.01 -6.80 -70.56
C HIS A 10 -38.67 -5.71 -69.51
N GLY A 11 -37.61 -4.92 -69.69
CA GLY A 11 -37.39 -3.73 -68.87
C GLY A 11 -35.96 -3.21 -68.90
N LEU A 12 -35.61 -2.53 -69.99
CA LEU A 12 -34.41 -1.73 -70.17
C LEU A 12 -34.64 -0.35 -69.53
N ALA A 13 -33.74 0.17 -68.70
CA ALA A 13 -33.27 1.57 -68.77
C ALA A 13 -32.26 1.90 -67.64
N ALA A 14 -31.26 2.67 -68.05
CA ALA A 14 -30.05 3.07 -67.33
C ALA A 14 -30.30 4.05 -66.17
N LEU A 15 -29.38 4.05 -65.20
CA LEU A 15 -29.21 5.14 -64.24
C LEU A 15 -27.72 5.51 -64.17
N LEU A 16 -27.47 6.80 -64.41
CA LEU A 16 -26.19 7.49 -64.36
C LEU A 16 -25.48 7.27 -63.01
N GLY A 17 -24.20 6.90 -63.07
CA GLY A 17 -23.29 6.97 -61.92
C GLY A 17 -22.77 8.39 -61.73
N LEU A 18 -23.19 9.06 -60.65
CA LEU A 18 -22.53 10.25 -60.12
C LEU A 18 -21.55 9.81 -59.03
N SER A 19 -20.26 9.96 -59.27
CA SER A 19 -19.20 9.72 -58.28
C SER A 19 -19.17 10.85 -57.25
N ILE A 20 -19.65 10.59 -56.03
CA ILE A 20 -19.49 11.48 -54.89
C ILE A 20 -18.18 11.14 -54.19
N PHE A 21 -17.18 12.01 -54.34
CA PHE A 21 -15.99 12.02 -53.48
C PHE A 21 -16.42 12.51 -52.08
N ALA A 22 -16.52 11.57 -51.13
CA ALA A 22 -16.67 11.91 -49.72
C ALA A 22 -15.27 12.24 -49.16
N THR A 23 -15.02 13.52 -48.92
CA THR A 23 -13.91 13.99 -48.09
C THR A 23 -14.14 13.55 -46.65
N MET A 24 -13.46 12.48 -46.20
CA MET A 24 -13.31 12.19 -44.78
C MET A 24 -12.44 13.28 -44.15
N ALA A 25 -13.10 14.26 -43.52
CA ALA A 25 -12.46 15.10 -42.53
C ALA A 25 -12.18 14.22 -41.29
N CYS A 26 -10.91 14.02 -40.96
CA CYS A 26 -10.48 13.39 -39.72
C CYS A 26 -10.90 14.27 -38.53
N ASN A 27 -12.04 13.99 -37.92
CA ASN A 27 -12.40 14.53 -36.62
C ASN A 27 -11.71 13.68 -35.55
N GLY A 28 -10.57 14.15 -35.03
CA GLY A 28 -9.77 13.49 -34.00
C GLY A 28 -10.38 13.49 -32.59
N GLY A 29 -11.71 13.36 -32.47
CA GLY A 29 -12.38 13.17 -31.18
C GLY A 29 -12.57 11.68 -30.92
N GLY A 30 -11.85 11.12 -29.94
CA GLY A 30 -12.11 9.76 -29.48
C GLY A 30 -13.58 9.58 -29.06
N ALA A 31 -14.08 8.34 -29.07
CA ALA A 31 -15.43 8.03 -28.60
C ALA A 31 -15.62 8.55 -27.16
N GLN A 32 -16.76 9.20 -26.90
CA GLN A 32 -17.08 9.72 -25.57
C GLN A 32 -17.13 8.55 -24.56
N LYS A 33 -16.28 8.60 -23.54
CA LYS A 33 -16.22 7.60 -22.46
C LYS A 33 -17.26 7.89 -21.40
N VAL A 34 -17.74 6.86 -20.71
CA VAL A 34 -18.54 7.04 -19.50
C VAL A 34 -17.57 7.19 -18.32
N CYS A 35 -17.34 8.42 -17.84
CA CYS A 35 -16.54 8.67 -16.64
C CYS A 35 -17.38 8.41 -15.38
N ALA A 36 -17.90 7.19 -15.22
CA ALA A 36 -18.68 6.79 -14.07
C ALA A 36 -17.79 6.84 -12.81
N THR A 37 -18.25 7.54 -11.79
CA THR A 37 -17.50 7.78 -10.56
C THR A 37 -18.46 7.92 -9.38
N PHE A 38 -17.96 7.77 -8.15
CA PHE A 38 -18.62 8.22 -6.94
C PHE A 38 -18.34 9.72 -6.69
N GLU A 39 -19.17 10.37 -5.87
CA GLU A 39 -19.03 11.77 -5.47
C GLU A 39 -18.15 11.90 -4.23
N GLU A 40 -17.17 12.81 -4.24
CA GLU A 40 -16.34 13.11 -3.06
C GLU A 40 -17.14 13.95 -2.07
N MET A 41 -16.77 13.94 -0.78
CA MET A 41 -17.40 14.84 0.18
C MET A 41 -17.21 16.31 -0.21
N LYS A 42 -18.17 17.16 0.19
CA LYS A 42 -18.05 18.61 0.04
C LYS A 42 -16.84 19.12 0.82
N ASP A 43 -16.07 20.00 0.20
CA ASP A 43 -14.91 20.62 0.81
C ASP A 43 -15.37 21.60 1.90
N PRO A 44 -15.06 21.35 3.18
CA PRO A 44 -15.48 22.22 4.28
C PRO A 44 -14.75 23.58 4.26
N THR A 45 -13.72 23.74 3.42
CA THR A 45 -12.90 24.96 3.31
C THR A 45 -13.22 25.79 2.05
N ALA A 46 -14.13 25.32 1.19
CA ALA A 46 -14.43 25.98 -0.08
C ALA A 46 -14.90 27.43 0.09
N ASP A 47 -15.77 27.72 1.06
CA ASP A 47 -16.36 29.06 1.19
C ASP A 47 -15.38 30.11 1.74
N THR A 48 -14.30 29.69 2.40
CA THR A 48 -13.37 30.60 3.11
C THR A 48 -12.10 30.91 2.32
N LEU A 49 -11.64 29.99 1.47
CA LEU A 49 -10.34 30.10 0.78
C LEU A 49 -10.44 30.14 -0.76
N SER A 50 -11.64 30.00 -1.33
CA SER A 50 -11.85 29.92 -2.79
C SER A 50 -11.88 31.29 -3.47
N ASP A 51 -10.72 31.86 -3.81
CA ASP A 51 -10.62 32.95 -4.80
C ASP A 51 -10.08 32.43 -6.15
N TRP A 52 -10.94 32.48 -7.18
CA TRP A 52 -10.62 32.05 -8.54
C TRP A 52 -10.67 33.21 -9.56
N SER A 53 -10.79 34.46 -9.08
CA SER A 53 -10.96 35.66 -9.92
C SER A 53 -9.80 35.88 -10.91
N ASN A 54 -8.60 35.44 -10.54
CA ASN A 54 -7.39 35.56 -11.35
C ASN A 54 -7.13 34.34 -12.26
N VAL A 55 -7.98 33.31 -12.21
CA VAL A 55 -7.83 32.12 -13.06
C VAL A 55 -8.54 32.36 -14.39
N THR A 56 -7.76 32.40 -15.47
CA THR A 56 -8.31 32.58 -16.82
C THR A 56 -9.16 31.36 -17.25
N PRO A 57 -10.17 31.53 -18.13
CA PRO A 57 -10.97 30.41 -18.62
C PRO A 57 -10.13 29.32 -19.30
N GLY A 58 -10.50 28.06 -19.10
CA GLY A 58 -9.84 26.88 -19.67
C GLY A 58 -9.26 25.92 -18.64
N LEU A 59 -8.84 24.75 -19.13
CA LEU A 59 -8.11 23.76 -18.33
C LEU A 59 -6.65 24.16 -18.24
N HIS A 60 -6.17 24.40 -17.02
CA HIS A 60 -4.76 24.65 -16.71
C HIS A 60 -4.08 23.40 -16.17
N ALA A 61 -2.76 23.32 -16.38
CA ALA A 61 -1.96 22.22 -15.92
C ALA A 61 -0.49 22.61 -15.72
N SER A 62 0.17 22.04 -14.72
CA SER A 62 1.60 22.21 -14.42
C SER A 62 2.16 20.95 -13.77
N VAL A 63 3.44 20.67 -13.96
CA VAL A 63 4.19 19.77 -13.08
C VAL A 63 4.25 20.39 -11.68
N ILE A 64 4.08 19.56 -10.65
CA ILE A 64 4.22 19.92 -9.24
C ILE A 64 5.07 18.85 -8.53
N SER A 65 5.56 19.17 -7.32
CA SER A 65 6.29 18.18 -6.52
C SER A 65 5.38 17.01 -6.13
N ILE A 66 5.96 15.80 -6.05
CA ILE A 66 5.32 14.61 -5.47
C ILE A 66 5.24 14.68 -3.93
N ASP A 67 5.91 15.65 -3.31
CA ASP A 67 5.91 15.89 -1.86
C ASP A 67 4.83 16.90 -1.43
N GLU A 68 4.13 17.51 -2.37
CA GLU A 68 3.13 18.54 -2.08
C GLU A 68 1.70 18.02 -2.23
N LYS A 69 0.82 18.54 -1.37
CA LYS A 69 -0.64 18.32 -1.43
C LYS A 69 -1.32 19.63 -1.76
N PHE A 70 -2.15 19.62 -2.79
CA PHE A 70 -2.91 20.79 -3.21
C PHE A 70 -4.37 20.68 -2.78
N PRO A 71 -4.92 21.68 -2.07
CA PRO A 71 -6.34 21.70 -1.70
C PRO A 71 -7.24 21.74 -2.94
N LYS A 72 -8.44 21.13 -2.84
CA LYS A 72 -9.38 21.00 -3.95
C LYS A 72 -9.92 22.36 -4.40
N SER A 73 -10.32 23.22 -3.47
CA SER A 73 -11.14 24.41 -3.77
C SER A 73 -10.36 25.73 -3.78
N VAL A 74 -9.03 25.70 -3.66
CA VAL A 74 -8.19 26.90 -3.68
C VAL A 74 -7.45 26.98 -5.01
N ALA A 75 -7.49 28.13 -5.67
CA ALA A 75 -6.77 28.35 -6.90
C ALA A 75 -5.25 28.23 -6.65
N PRO A 76 -4.54 27.32 -7.35
CA PRO A 76 -3.14 27.08 -7.07
C PRO A 76 -2.27 28.25 -7.55
N GLN A 77 -1.29 28.64 -6.72
CA GLN A 77 -0.28 29.63 -7.06
C GLN A 77 0.99 28.93 -7.56
N VAL A 78 0.89 28.34 -8.74
CA VAL A 78 1.98 27.55 -9.35
C VAL A 78 2.55 28.26 -10.57
N THR A 79 3.87 28.29 -10.68
CA THR A 79 4.54 28.71 -11.92
C THR A 79 4.46 27.56 -12.92
N PRO A 80 3.95 27.77 -14.15
CA PRO A 80 3.79 26.69 -15.11
C PRO A 80 5.11 26.01 -15.47
N VAL A 81 5.18 24.70 -15.23
CA VAL A 81 6.28 23.82 -15.63
C VAL A 81 5.70 22.73 -16.53
N ASN A 82 6.36 22.47 -17.66
CA ASN A 82 5.91 21.53 -18.69
C ASN A 82 6.90 20.37 -18.95
N ASN A 83 7.96 20.26 -18.15
CA ASN A 83 8.97 19.21 -18.28
C ASN A 83 9.05 18.39 -16.99
N ILE A 84 9.05 17.08 -17.13
CA ILE A 84 9.17 16.08 -16.06
C ILE A 84 10.55 15.45 -16.20
N GLU A 85 11.35 15.53 -15.13
CA GLU A 85 12.68 14.93 -15.06
C GLU A 85 12.70 13.82 -14.03
N LEU A 86 13.14 12.64 -14.45
CA LEU A 86 13.18 11.43 -13.63
C LEU A 86 14.50 10.70 -13.83
N SER A 87 14.95 10.03 -12.79
CA SER A 87 16.08 9.10 -12.83
C SER A 87 15.70 7.83 -12.10
N ALA A 88 15.97 6.67 -12.70
CA ALA A 88 15.56 5.38 -12.19
C ALA A 88 16.60 4.31 -12.51
N TRP A 89 16.74 3.32 -11.64
CA TRP A 89 17.42 2.07 -11.92
C TRP A 89 16.53 1.18 -12.79
N LYS A 90 17.14 0.19 -13.45
CA LYS A 90 16.37 -0.88 -14.12
C LYS A 90 15.55 -1.63 -13.07
N GLY A 91 14.29 -1.95 -13.36
CA GLY A 91 13.38 -2.63 -12.42
C GLY A 91 12.71 -1.70 -11.40
N GLU A 92 13.05 -0.41 -11.37
CA GLU A 92 12.48 0.54 -10.43
C GLU A 92 11.16 1.16 -10.91
N LYS A 93 10.29 1.46 -9.96
CA LYS A 93 9.11 2.29 -10.14
C LYS A 93 9.37 3.71 -9.62
N VAL A 94 9.25 4.72 -10.48
CA VAL A 94 9.38 6.14 -10.12
C VAL A 94 8.10 6.93 -10.41
N SER A 95 7.91 8.04 -9.71
CA SER A 95 6.68 8.83 -9.79
C SER A 95 6.93 10.31 -10.11
N ALA A 96 5.95 10.94 -10.75
CA ALA A 96 5.84 12.38 -10.94
C ALA A 96 4.40 12.82 -10.68
N GLN A 97 4.15 14.13 -10.56
CA GLN A 97 2.81 14.64 -10.33
C GLN A 97 2.52 15.85 -11.23
N LEU A 98 1.33 15.84 -11.83
CA LEU A 98 0.74 17.00 -12.49
C LEU A 98 -0.37 17.57 -11.61
N LEU A 99 -0.59 18.88 -11.67
CA LEU A 99 -1.75 19.53 -11.12
C LEU A 99 -2.60 20.07 -12.25
N LEU A 100 -3.88 19.70 -12.28
CA LEU A 100 -4.89 20.28 -13.17
C LEU A 100 -5.74 21.27 -12.38
N TRP A 101 -6.12 22.39 -12.97
CA TRP A 101 -7.09 23.30 -12.35
C TRP A 101 -7.91 24.06 -13.38
N THR A 102 -9.11 24.47 -13.00
CA THR A 102 -10.03 25.16 -13.91
C THR A 102 -11.02 26.05 -13.16
N ALA A 103 -11.37 27.19 -13.75
CA ALA A 103 -12.43 28.07 -13.25
C ALA A 103 -13.84 27.72 -13.81
N GLU A 104 -13.91 26.76 -14.75
CA GLU A 104 -15.13 26.30 -15.43
C GLU A 104 -15.20 24.77 -15.47
N ASP A 105 -16.37 24.20 -15.75
CA ASP A 105 -16.50 22.75 -15.89
C ASP A 105 -15.72 22.24 -17.11
N VAL A 106 -14.96 21.16 -16.92
CA VAL A 106 -14.19 20.51 -17.98
C VAL A 106 -14.49 19.02 -17.99
N SER A 107 -15.08 18.53 -19.08
CA SER A 107 -15.47 17.13 -19.22
C SER A 107 -14.44 16.29 -19.98
N GLN A 108 -14.46 14.97 -19.74
CA GLN A 108 -13.68 13.97 -20.47
C GLN A 108 -12.17 14.24 -20.46
N VAL A 109 -11.63 14.54 -19.28
CA VAL A 109 -10.19 14.69 -19.12
C VAL A 109 -9.54 13.33 -19.14
N GLU A 110 -8.54 13.15 -20.00
CA GLU A 110 -7.76 11.92 -20.16
C GLU A 110 -6.28 12.25 -20.26
N CYS A 111 -5.43 11.35 -19.74
CA CYS A 111 -3.98 11.44 -19.90
C CYS A 111 -3.50 10.28 -20.78
N ARG A 112 -2.65 10.55 -21.78
CA ARG A 112 -2.06 9.50 -22.63
C ARG A 112 -0.56 9.69 -22.74
N PHE A 113 0.17 8.60 -22.59
CA PHE A 113 1.61 8.57 -22.77
C PHE A 113 1.96 8.20 -24.22
N SER A 114 3.04 8.80 -24.71
CA SER A 114 3.79 8.26 -25.84
C SER A 114 4.80 7.24 -25.35
N ASN A 115 5.39 6.49 -26.28
CA ASN A 115 6.57 5.69 -25.97
C ASN A 115 7.71 6.60 -25.48
N LEU A 116 8.52 6.10 -24.55
CA LEU A 116 9.77 6.76 -24.17
C LEU A 116 10.88 6.22 -25.06
N VAL A 117 11.56 7.08 -25.81
CA VAL A 117 12.52 6.69 -26.85
C VAL A 117 13.92 7.14 -26.47
N SER A 118 14.90 6.25 -26.64
CA SER A 118 16.34 6.55 -26.55
C SER A 118 17.03 6.15 -27.86
N GLU A 119 18.35 6.36 -27.97
CA GLU A 119 19.12 5.95 -29.14
C GLU A 119 19.06 4.43 -29.31
N GLY A 120 18.33 3.98 -30.35
CA GLY A 120 18.18 2.56 -30.69
C GLY A 120 17.25 1.75 -29.77
N ASN A 121 16.59 2.37 -28.77
CA ASN A 121 15.76 1.65 -27.79
C ASN A 121 14.45 2.38 -27.49
N THR A 122 13.46 1.65 -26.99
CA THR A 122 12.13 2.20 -26.70
C THR A 122 11.48 1.48 -25.54
N LEU A 123 10.99 2.24 -24.56
CA LEU A 123 10.05 1.74 -23.55
C LEU A 123 8.62 2.01 -24.05
N PRO A 124 7.75 1.00 -24.12
CA PRO A 124 6.38 1.18 -24.60
C PRO A 124 5.60 2.07 -23.62
N ALA A 125 4.62 2.84 -24.11
CA ALA A 125 3.77 3.70 -23.28
C ALA A 125 3.09 2.97 -22.10
N THR A 126 2.92 1.64 -22.19
CA THR A 126 2.34 0.78 -21.15
C THR A 126 3.19 0.68 -19.88
N VAL A 127 4.46 1.11 -19.90
CA VAL A 127 5.26 1.22 -18.67
C VAL A 127 4.82 2.39 -17.79
N ALA A 128 4.06 3.33 -18.36
CA ALA A 128 3.61 4.54 -17.70
C ALA A 128 2.10 4.51 -17.45
N GLN A 129 1.69 5.04 -16.30
CA GLN A 129 0.29 5.14 -15.89
C GLN A 129 0.02 6.52 -15.31
N ALA A 130 -1.14 7.08 -15.62
CA ALA A 130 -1.65 8.29 -15.00
C ALA A 130 -2.91 7.94 -14.22
N ARG A 131 -3.00 8.39 -12.97
CA ARG A 131 -4.15 8.17 -12.08
C ARG A 131 -4.59 9.49 -11.49
N PHE A 132 -5.88 9.79 -11.59
CA PHE A 132 -6.44 10.98 -10.96
C PHE A 132 -6.39 10.82 -9.44
N VAL A 133 -5.87 11.84 -8.74
CA VAL A 133 -5.82 11.83 -7.28
C VAL A 133 -7.13 12.34 -6.72
N ARG A 134 -7.81 11.48 -5.96
CA ARG A 134 -9.10 11.76 -5.33
C ARG A 134 -8.89 12.37 -3.95
N TYR A 135 -9.85 13.20 -3.58
CA TYR A 135 -9.89 13.85 -2.27
C TYR A 135 -10.71 13.01 -1.31
N VAL A 136 -10.14 12.74 -0.15
CA VAL A 136 -10.80 12.06 0.97
C VAL A 136 -10.90 13.02 2.15
N MET A 137 -12.01 12.97 2.89
CA MET A 137 -12.16 13.72 4.13
C MET A 137 -11.14 13.24 5.16
N THR A 138 -10.45 14.19 5.78
CA THR A 138 -9.40 13.97 6.78
C THR A 138 -9.62 14.90 7.99
N ASP A 139 -8.90 14.64 9.07
CA ASP A 139 -8.77 15.53 10.23
C ASP A 139 -7.31 15.95 10.44
N GLU A 140 -6.90 16.17 11.68
CA GLU A 140 -5.54 16.56 12.10
C GLU A 140 -4.95 15.58 13.11
N PHE A 141 -3.67 15.74 13.45
CA PHE A 141 -3.02 14.91 14.46
C PHE A 141 -3.65 15.04 15.85
N GLY A 142 -4.03 16.25 16.29
CA GLY A 142 -4.65 16.46 17.60
C GLY A 142 -3.82 15.85 18.75
N PRO A 143 -4.43 15.12 19.71
CA PRO A 143 -3.70 14.42 20.78
C PRO A 143 -3.11 13.06 20.36
N GLY A 144 -3.19 12.68 19.08
CA GLY A 144 -2.81 11.36 18.62
C GLY A 144 -3.87 10.30 18.95
N CYS A 145 -3.49 9.29 19.75
CA CYS A 145 -4.34 8.17 20.15
C CYS A 145 -5.56 8.59 20.98
N GLY A 146 -6.68 7.87 20.80
CA GLY A 146 -7.84 7.94 21.68
C GLY A 146 -9.11 8.41 20.98
N ARG A 147 -10.26 8.15 21.62
CA ARG A 147 -11.57 8.37 20.99
C ARG A 147 -11.72 9.76 20.38
N ARG A 148 -12.25 9.79 19.16
CA ARG A 148 -12.54 10.99 18.39
C ARG A 148 -14.01 11.09 18.10
N LYS A 149 -14.52 12.32 18.06
CA LYS A 149 -15.87 12.62 17.60
C LYS A 149 -15.79 13.60 16.43
N PRO A 150 -16.59 13.40 15.36
CA PRO A 150 -16.72 14.40 14.31
C PRO A 150 -17.12 15.75 14.91
N GLY A 151 -16.40 16.81 14.51
CA GLY A 151 -16.61 18.18 14.99
C GLY A 151 -15.64 18.64 16.09
N ASP A 152 -15.00 17.72 16.83
CA ASP A 152 -13.98 18.08 17.83
C ASP A 152 -12.64 18.45 17.17
N PHE A 153 -12.44 18.02 15.93
CA PHE A 153 -11.21 18.22 15.16
C PHE A 153 -11.53 18.94 13.84
N PRO A 154 -10.71 19.92 13.42
CA PRO A 154 -10.80 20.54 12.10
C PRO A 154 -10.83 19.49 10.99
N ALA A 155 -11.80 19.61 10.09
CA ALA A 155 -11.96 18.73 8.95
C ALA A 155 -11.46 19.42 7.67
N SER A 156 -10.86 18.65 6.77
CA SER A 156 -10.44 19.13 5.44
C SER A 156 -10.46 17.98 4.43
N LEU A 157 -10.25 18.30 3.15
CA LEU A 157 -10.04 17.30 2.11
C LEU A 157 -8.53 17.12 1.83
N ALA A 158 -8.05 15.89 1.88
CA ALA A 158 -6.69 15.53 1.49
C ALA A 158 -6.68 14.82 0.13
N PRO A 159 -5.85 15.25 -0.84
CA PRO A 159 -5.59 14.45 -2.04
C PRO A 159 -4.74 13.23 -1.65
N ASP A 160 -5.27 12.02 -1.86
CA ASP A 160 -4.58 10.80 -1.42
C ASP A 160 -4.84 9.58 -2.31
N MET A 161 -6.09 9.27 -2.65
CA MET A 161 -6.41 8.04 -3.37
C MET A 161 -6.08 8.14 -4.87
N LEU A 162 -5.36 7.17 -5.41
CA LEU A 162 -5.03 7.08 -6.84
C LEU A 162 -6.10 6.24 -7.54
N ASP A 163 -7.00 6.91 -8.26
CA ASP A 163 -8.14 6.25 -8.88
C ASP A 163 -7.74 5.51 -10.18
N ASN A 164 -8.45 4.42 -10.45
CA ASN A 164 -8.25 3.58 -11.63
C ASN A 164 -9.09 4.06 -12.83
N LEU A 165 -9.62 5.29 -12.78
CA LEU A 165 -10.42 5.89 -13.85
C LEU A 165 -9.58 6.24 -15.07
N GLU A 166 -10.11 5.91 -16.25
CA GLU A 166 -9.49 6.32 -17.52
C GLU A 166 -9.84 7.77 -17.92
N CYS A 167 -10.90 8.33 -17.35
CA CYS A 167 -11.31 9.70 -17.61
C CYS A 167 -11.98 10.35 -16.39
N PHE A 168 -11.91 11.68 -16.32
CA PHE A 168 -12.46 12.47 -15.22
C PHE A 168 -13.19 13.72 -15.72
N ASN A 169 -14.25 14.13 -15.02
CA ASN A 169 -14.89 15.43 -15.24
C ASN A 169 -14.49 16.36 -14.10
N LEU A 170 -13.81 17.47 -14.40
CA LEU A 170 -13.48 18.48 -13.40
C LEU A 170 -14.62 19.49 -13.30
N GLU A 171 -15.03 19.74 -12.05
CA GLU A 171 -15.96 20.81 -11.70
C GLU A 171 -15.25 22.16 -11.77
N ALA A 172 -16.00 23.21 -12.07
CA ALA A 172 -15.53 24.58 -11.98
C ALA A 172 -14.94 24.88 -10.59
N LYS A 173 -13.88 25.69 -10.56
CA LYS A 173 -13.21 26.14 -9.33
C LYS A 173 -12.62 24.99 -8.51
N THR A 174 -12.05 24.00 -9.19
CA THR A 174 -11.35 22.90 -8.54
C THR A 174 -9.94 22.70 -9.09
N ALA A 175 -9.06 22.25 -8.21
CA ALA A 175 -7.76 21.68 -8.52
C ALA A 175 -7.82 20.15 -8.37
N ARG A 176 -6.99 19.45 -9.14
CA ARG A 176 -6.96 18.00 -9.21
C ARG A 176 -5.54 17.51 -9.55
N PRO A 177 -4.84 16.87 -8.61
CA PRO A 177 -3.58 16.24 -8.94
C PRO A 177 -3.80 14.99 -9.81
N VAL A 178 -2.81 14.68 -10.63
CA VAL A 178 -2.70 13.45 -11.42
C VAL A 178 -1.35 12.84 -11.10
N TRP A 179 -1.38 11.66 -10.51
CA TRP A 179 -0.19 10.88 -10.21
C TRP A 179 0.29 10.16 -11.46
N LEU A 180 1.55 10.34 -11.81
CA LEU A 180 2.21 9.63 -12.89
C LEU A 180 3.14 8.59 -12.29
N THR A 181 3.05 7.36 -12.78
CA THR A 181 3.90 6.24 -12.38
C THR A 181 4.62 5.73 -13.62
N ILE A 182 5.94 5.57 -13.56
CA ILE A 182 6.75 4.94 -14.62
C ILE A 182 7.42 3.70 -14.01
N SER A 183 7.10 2.51 -14.52
CA SER A 183 7.70 1.25 -14.07
C SER A 183 8.78 0.81 -15.07
N VAL A 184 10.04 1.05 -14.73
CA VAL A 184 11.17 0.74 -15.62
C VAL A 184 11.39 -0.78 -15.65
N PRO A 185 11.34 -1.43 -16.82
CA PRO A 185 11.63 -2.87 -16.91
C PRO A 185 13.04 -3.21 -16.40
N SER A 186 13.20 -4.42 -15.84
CA SER A 186 14.51 -4.90 -15.33
C SER A 186 15.54 -5.12 -16.44
N ASP A 187 15.08 -5.36 -17.66
CA ASP A 187 15.89 -5.54 -18.88
C ASP A 187 16.04 -4.25 -19.71
N ALA A 188 15.55 -3.10 -19.21
CA ALA A 188 15.71 -1.83 -19.89
C ALA A 188 17.20 -1.50 -20.08
N LEU A 189 17.57 -1.00 -21.27
CA LEU A 189 18.92 -0.52 -21.50
C LEU A 189 19.11 0.84 -20.81
N ALA A 190 20.28 1.04 -20.22
CA ALA A 190 20.65 2.32 -19.61
C ALA A 190 20.72 3.43 -20.67
N GLY A 191 20.35 4.64 -20.29
CA GLY A 191 20.36 5.78 -21.20
C GLY A 191 19.26 6.79 -20.92
N ASN A 192 19.25 7.86 -21.71
CA ASN A 192 18.26 8.93 -21.59
C ASN A 192 17.10 8.65 -22.55
N TYR A 193 15.91 8.44 -22.00
CA TYR A 193 14.68 8.27 -22.76
C TYR A 193 13.87 9.56 -22.74
N ARG A 194 13.26 9.88 -23.88
CA ARG A 194 12.37 11.04 -24.04
C ARG A 194 11.00 10.60 -24.53
N GLY A 195 9.97 11.19 -23.97
CA GLY A 195 8.61 11.04 -24.46
C GLY A 195 7.73 12.14 -23.89
N LYS A 196 6.43 11.89 -23.85
CA LYS A 196 5.42 12.87 -23.46
C LYS A 196 4.24 12.23 -22.77
N VAL A 197 3.63 12.96 -21.85
CA VAL A 197 2.24 12.77 -21.44
C VAL A 197 1.40 13.92 -21.99
N THR A 198 0.31 13.59 -22.68
CA THR A 198 -0.63 14.55 -23.24
C THR A 198 -1.96 14.49 -22.48
N ILE A 199 -2.43 15.65 -22.05
CA ILE A 199 -3.76 15.83 -21.45
C ILE A 199 -4.74 16.20 -22.56
N TYR A 200 -5.81 15.44 -22.66
CA TYR A 200 -6.95 15.66 -23.54
C TYR A 200 -8.14 16.11 -22.69
N ALA A 201 -8.99 16.97 -23.24
CA ALA A 201 -10.27 17.34 -22.65
C ALA A 201 -11.26 17.72 -23.75
N LYS A 202 -12.55 17.42 -23.56
CA LYS A 202 -13.57 17.63 -24.59
C LYS A 202 -13.67 19.11 -24.99
N GLY A 203 -13.43 19.39 -26.27
CA GLY A 203 -13.56 20.75 -26.82
C GLY A 203 -12.49 21.74 -26.34
N LYS A 204 -11.40 21.25 -25.71
CA LYS A 204 -10.27 22.08 -25.28
C LYS A 204 -9.01 21.68 -26.05
N ARG A 205 -8.00 22.56 -26.05
CA ARG A 205 -6.70 22.28 -26.66
C ARG A 205 -5.92 21.29 -25.79
N ASN A 206 -5.29 20.31 -26.44
CA ASN A 206 -4.40 19.36 -25.77
C ASN A 206 -3.21 20.08 -25.12
N ARG A 207 -2.75 19.58 -23.98
CA ARG A 207 -1.55 20.07 -23.30
C ARG A 207 -0.52 18.95 -23.20
N ASP A 208 0.68 19.21 -23.70
CA ASP A 208 1.79 18.26 -23.70
C ASP A 208 2.77 18.58 -22.57
N PHE A 209 3.27 17.54 -21.93
CA PHE A 209 4.34 17.59 -20.94
C PHE A 209 5.46 16.67 -21.40
N ASP A 210 6.66 17.20 -21.55
CA ASP A 210 7.83 16.43 -21.95
C ASP A 210 8.33 15.61 -20.76
N ILE A 211 8.69 14.36 -21.01
CA ILE A 211 9.26 13.43 -20.01
C ILE A 211 10.68 13.13 -20.44
N SER A 212 11.63 13.40 -19.54
CA SER A 212 13.03 12.96 -19.63
C SER A 212 13.31 11.97 -18.51
N LEU A 213 13.60 10.72 -18.87
CA LEU A 213 13.92 9.64 -17.94
C LEU A 213 15.35 9.16 -18.16
N GLU A 214 16.22 9.33 -17.17
CA GLU A 214 17.52 8.66 -17.13
C GLU A 214 17.35 7.25 -16.54
N VAL A 215 17.64 6.22 -17.32
CA VAL A 215 17.78 4.85 -16.83
C VAL A 215 19.25 4.63 -16.47
N VAL A 216 19.53 4.52 -15.18
CA VAL A 216 20.86 4.25 -14.61
C VAL A 216 21.26 2.80 -14.88
N ASP A 217 22.54 2.55 -15.16
CA ASP A 217 23.06 1.19 -15.42
C ASP A 217 23.26 0.37 -14.14
N ARG A 218 22.19 0.26 -13.35
CA ARG A 218 22.10 -0.52 -12.12
C ARG A 218 20.73 -1.19 -12.07
N LEU A 219 20.67 -2.39 -11.50
CA LEU A 219 19.45 -3.18 -11.40
C LEU A 219 18.92 -3.13 -9.97
N LEU A 220 17.68 -2.68 -9.81
CA LEU A 220 16.90 -2.92 -8.62
C LEU A 220 16.25 -4.31 -8.77
N PRO A 221 16.48 -5.25 -7.84
CA PRO A 221 15.84 -6.57 -7.89
C PRO A 221 14.32 -6.49 -7.86
N GLN A 222 13.65 -7.57 -8.24
CA GLN A 222 12.19 -7.68 -8.11
C GLN A 222 11.76 -7.69 -6.62
N PRO A 223 10.52 -7.29 -6.29
CA PRO A 223 10.05 -7.18 -4.91
C PRO A 223 10.22 -8.45 -4.04
N SER A 224 10.11 -9.64 -4.63
CA SER A 224 10.31 -10.92 -3.96
C SER A 224 11.75 -11.15 -3.46
N GLU A 225 12.71 -10.39 -3.98
CA GLU A 225 14.14 -10.45 -3.65
C GLU A 225 14.60 -9.29 -2.74
N TRP A 226 13.70 -8.34 -2.44
CA TRP A 226 14.00 -7.25 -1.51
C TRP A 226 14.25 -7.79 -0.11
N SER A 227 15.31 -7.31 0.53
CA SER A 227 15.69 -7.68 1.89
C SER A 227 14.85 -6.96 2.94
N TYR A 228 14.32 -5.77 2.62
CA TYR A 228 13.46 -4.98 3.48
C TYR A 228 12.27 -5.79 3.99
N HIS A 229 12.15 -5.86 5.31
CA HIS A 229 11.09 -6.58 5.99
C HIS A 229 9.88 -5.67 6.19
N LEU A 230 8.96 -5.68 5.21
CA LEU A 230 7.69 -4.98 5.31
C LEU A 230 6.62 -5.89 5.94
N ASP A 231 5.96 -5.38 6.99
CA ASP A 231 4.75 -5.99 7.55
C ASP A 231 3.58 -4.98 7.65
N LEU A 232 2.63 -5.05 6.72
CA LEU A 232 1.35 -4.33 6.78
C LEU A 232 0.21 -5.31 7.00
N TRP A 233 -0.45 -5.26 8.17
CA TRP A 233 -1.45 -6.29 8.51
C TRP A 233 -2.68 -6.26 7.61
N GLN A 234 -3.05 -7.42 7.08
CA GLN A 234 -4.11 -7.55 6.07
C GLN A 234 -5.46 -7.86 6.73
N HIS A 235 -6.53 -7.25 6.21
CA HIS A 235 -7.88 -7.40 6.76
C HIS A 235 -8.88 -7.92 5.70
N PRO A 236 -9.03 -9.25 5.56
CA PRO A 236 -9.95 -9.84 4.57
C PRO A 236 -11.41 -9.47 4.80
N SER A 237 -11.91 -9.46 6.04
CA SER A 237 -13.31 -9.15 6.36
C SER A 237 -13.79 -7.81 5.77
N ALA A 238 -12.93 -6.79 5.77
CA ALA A 238 -13.23 -5.47 5.22
C ALA A 238 -13.52 -5.53 3.71
N VAL A 239 -12.88 -6.45 2.97
CA VAL A 239 -13.11 -6.66 1.54
C VAL A 239 -14.47 -7.31 1.28
N ALA A 240 -14.82 -8.35 2.03
CA ALA A 240 -16.13 -8.96 1.94
C ALA A 240 -17.26 -7.95 2.21
N ARG A 241 -17.12 -7.15 3.28
CA ARG A 241 -18.11 -6.14 3.65
C ARG A 241 -18.24 -5.02 2.62
N MET A 242 -17.13 -4.41 2.18
CA MET A 242 -17.15 -3.34 1.16
C MET A 242 -17.83 -3.74 -0.14
N HIS A 243 -17.73 -5.02 -0.52
CA HIS A 243 -18.24 -5.53 -1.78
C HIS A 243 -19.50 -6.39 -1.63
N GLN A 244 -20.08 -6.48 -0.42
CA GLN A 244 -21.26 -7.29 -0.10
C GLN A 244 -21.12 -8.75 -0.56
N LEU A 245 -19.93 -9.31 -0.34
CA LEU A 245 -19.59 -10.68 -0.72
C LEU A 245 -19.73 -11.60 0.48
N GLU A 246 -20.07 -12.86 0.21
CA GLU A 246 -19.98 -13.91 1.21
C GLU A 246 -18.50 -14.10 1.60
N LEU A 247 -18.24 -14.06 2.91
CA LEU A 247 -16.90 -14.19 3.46
C LEU A 247 -16.30 -15.55 3.06
N TRP A 248 -15.03 -15.54 2.67
CA TRP A 248 -14.26 -16.71 2.21
C TRP A 248 -14.76 -17.40 0.93
N SER A 249 -15.76 -16.85 0.24
CA SER A 249 -16.20 -17.33 -1.08
C SER A 249 -15.15 -17.10 -2.18
N ASP A 250 -15.31 -17.80 -3.31
CA ASP A 250 -14.45 -17.59 -4.49
C ASP A 250 -14.49 -16.14 -4.98
N ALA A 251 -15.67 -15.53 -4.98
CA ALA A 251 -15.83 -14.12 -5.33
C ALA A 251 -15.04 -13.20 -4.39
N HIS A 252 -15.01 -13.52 -3.09
CA HIS A 252 -14.22 -12.76 -2.11
C HIS A 252 -12.71 -12.87 -2.40
N PHE A 253 -12.19 -14.07 -2.65
CA PHE A 253 -10.77 -14.27 -2.98
C PHE A 253 -10.37 -13.60 -4.30
N GLU A 254 -11.20 -13.69 -5.33
CA GLU A 254 -10.96 -12.99 -6.60
C GLU A 254 -10.97 -11.46 -6.41
N LYS A 255 -11.81 -10.94 -5.51
CA LYS A 255 -11.82 -9.52 -5.19
C LYS A 255 -10.59 -9.06 -4.41
N MET A 256 -10.06 -9.91 -3.53
CA MET A 256 -8.83 -9.65 -2.78
C MET A 256 -7.57 -9.74 -3.64
N ARG A 257 -7.56 -10.55 -4.71
CA ARG A 257 -6.37 -10.82 -5.54
C ARG A 257 -5.61 -9.56 -6.00
N PRO A 258 -6.22 -8.58 -6.69
CA PRO A 258 -5.49 -7.40 -7.14
C PRO A 258 -5.01 -6.53 -5.96
N LEU A 259 -5.77 -6.49 -4.86
CA LEU A 259 -5.41 -5.74 -3.66
C LEU A 259 -4.16 -6.36 -3.00
N MET A 260 -4.15 -7.66 -2.77
CA MET A 260 -3.02 -8.36 -2.14
C MET A 260 -1.82 -8.49 -3.08
N GLN A 261 -2.02 -8.54 -4.41
CA GLN A 261 -0.91 -8.48 -5.38
C GLN A 261 -0.20 -7.12 -5.30
N MET A 262 -0.94 -6.03 -5.10
CA MET A 262 -0.34 -4.71 -4.89
C MET A 262 0.52 -4.68 -3.61
N LEU A 263 0.10 -5.37 -2.55
CA LEU A 263 0.89 -5.55 -1.33
C LEU A 263 2.16 -6.40 -1.56
N ALA A 264 2.04 -7.52 -2.29
CA ALA A 264 3.19 -8.36 -2.64
C ALA A 264 4.23 -7.56 -3.45
N ASN A 265 3.78 -6.73 -4.40
CA ASN A 265 4.64 -5.87 -5.21
C ASN A 265 5.30 -4.74 -4.41
N ALA A 266 4.85 -4.47 -3.18
CA ALA A 266 5.51 -3.56 -2.24
C ALA A 266 6.56 -4.26 -1.37
N GLY A 267 6.74 -5.58 -1.52
CA GLY A 267 7.75 -6.35 -0.79
C GLY A 267 7.27 -6.87 0.57
N GLN A 268 5.97 -6.98 0.82
CA GLN A 268 5.40 -7.59 2.03
C GLN A 268 6.00 -8.98 2.30
N LYS A 269 6.38 -9.25 3.55
CA LYS A 269 6.99 -10.53 3.96
C LYS A 269 6.08 -11.41 4.79
N VAL A 270 5.07 -10.84 5.43
CA VAL A 270 4.30 -11.50 6.49
C VAL A 270 2.84 -11.68 6.10
N ILE A 271 2.29 -12.88 6.33
CA ILE A 271 0.85 -13.16 6.25
C ILE A 271 0.24 -12.98 7.64
N THR A 272 -0.77 -12.13 7.76
CA THR A 272 -1.60 -12.00 8.98
C THR A 272 -2.66 -13.10 8.99
N ALA A 273 -2.75 -13.87 10.07
CA ALA A 273 -3.77 -14.89 10.24
C ALA A 273 -4.37 -14.87 11.66
N THR A 274 -5.63 -15.27 11.82
CA THR A 274 -6.28 -15.37 13.14
C THR A 274 -6.35 -16.81 13.63
N LEU A 275 -6.10 -17.03 14.92
CA LEU A 275 -6.19 -18.35 15.56
C LEU A 275 -7.61 -18.72 15.98
N ASN A 276 -8.44 -17.72 16.26
CA ASN A 276 -9.82 -17.83 16.72
C ASN A 276 -10.54 -16.49 16.40
N MET A 277 -11.43 -16.03 17.28
CA MET A 277 -12.12 -14.74 17.18
C MET A 277 -11.17 -13.55 17.14
N ASP A 278 -11.69 -12.41 16.68
CA ASP A 278 -10.99 -11.13 16.56
C ASP A 278 -10.06 -10.83 17.75
N PRO A 279 -8.73 -10.86 17.54
CA PRO A 279 -7.78 -10.72 18.63
C PRO A 279 -7.70 -9.30 19.17
N TRP A 280 -8.24 -8.31 18.45
CA TRP A 280 -8.19 -6.90 18.82
C TRP A 280 -9.52 -6.33 19.31
N ASN A 281 -10.48 -7.19 19.69
CA ASN A 281 -11.72 -6.80 20.33
C ASN A 281 -12.50 -5.69 19.57
N ASN A 282 -12.64 -5.86 18.26
CA ASN A 282 -13.36 -4.97 17.36
C ASN A 282 -12.87 -3.52 17.39
N GLN A 283 -11.55 -3.34 17.45
CA GLN A 283 -10.94 -2.00 17.35
C GLN A 283 -11.19 -1.36 15.97
N CYS A 284 -11.28 -2.16 14.92
CA CYS A 284 -11.57 -1.74 13.54
C CYS A 284 -13.08 -1.54 13.31
N HIS A 285 -13.46 -1.08 12.11
CA HIS A 285 -14.87 -1.06 11.72
C HIS A 285 -15.43 -2.48 11.59
N ASP A 286 -14.70 -3.33 10.87
CA ASP A 286 -14.99 -4.75 10.70
C ASP A 286 -14.22 -5.57 11.75
N PRO A 287 -14.82 -6.60 12.36
CA PRO A 287 -14.07 -7.57 13.16
C PRO A 287 -13.29 -8.52 12.25
N TYR A 288 -12.13 -8.96 12.72
CA TYR A 288 -11.42 -10.07 12.06
C TYR A 288 -12.22 -11.36 12.22
N ALA A 289 -12.49 -12.01 11.11
CA ALA A 289 -13.25 -13.25 11.10
C ALA A 289 -12.36 -14.45 11.42
N ASP A 290 -13.01 -15.51 11.89
CA ASP A 290 -12.34 -16.75 12.27
C ASP A 290 -11.77 -17.45 11.03
N MET A 291 -10.49 -17.81 11.09
CA MET A 291 -9.86 -18.65 10.07
C MET A 291 -9.77 -20.12 10.47
N ILE A 292 -9.96 -20.42 11.76
CA ILE A 292 -9.89 -21.76 12.31
C ILE A 292 -11.12 -21.99 13.17
N ILE A 293 -11.92 -22.99 12.84
CA ILE A 293 -13.16 -23.28 13.57
C ILE A 293 -12.89 -24.35 14.64
N TRP A 294 -13.15 -24.00 15.89
CA TRP A 294 -12.93 -24.87 17.04
C TRP A 294 -14.23 -25.56 17.41
N THR A 295 -14.22 -26.89 17.50
CA THR A 295 -15.41 -27.68 17.85
C THR A 295 -15.09 -28.62 19.00
N LYS A 296 -15.90 -28.53 20.06
CA LYS A 296 -15.93 -29.49 21.16
C LYS A 296 -17.01 -30.54 20.89
N ASN A 297 -16.57 -31.76 20.68
CA ASN A 297 -17.42 -32.89 20.30
C ASN A 297 -18.24 -33.42 21.49
N LYS A 298 -19.27 -34.23 21.21
CA LYS A 298 -20.15 -34.81 22.24
C LYS A 298 -19.39 -35.72 23.21
N ASP A 299 -18.32 -36.36 22.75
CA ASP A 299 -17.42 -37.20 23.54
C ASP A 299 -16.35 -36.40 24.31
N GLN A 300 -16.46 -35.07 24.33
CA GLN A 300 -15.51 -34.12 24.94
C GLN A 300 -14.16 -33.98 24.22
N SER A 301 -13.94 -34.65 23.08
CA SER A 301 -12.77 -34.40 22.23
C SER A 301 -12.86 -33.05 21.51
N TRP A 302 -11.73 -32.56 21.00
CA TRP A 302 -11.65 -31.34 20.20
C TRP A 302 -11.30 -31.65 18.75
N SER A 303 -11.88 -30.90 17.83
CA SER A 303 -11.52 -30.88 16.42
C SER A 303 -11.39 -29.44 15.93
N PHE A 304 -10.44 -29.20 15.02
CA PHE A 304 -10.14 -27.90 14.45
C PHE A 304 -10.25 -27.98 12.92
N ASP A 305 -11.00 -27.06 12.33
CA ASP A 305 -11.11 -26.94 10.88
C ASP A 305 -10.23 -25.78 10.39
N TYR A 306 -9.19 -26.13 9.63
CA TYR A 306 -8.20 -25.20 9.07
C TYR A 306 -8.53 -24.77 7.62
N THR A 307 -9.69 -25.14 7.07
CA THR A 307 -10.01 -24.93 5.64
C THR A 307 -9.84 -23.47 5.20
N VAL A 308 -10.30 -22.51 6.02
CA VAL A 308 -10.16 -21.07 5.71
C VAL A 308 -8.72 -20.61 5.89
N PHE A 309 -8.07 -21.00 7.00
CA PHE A 309 -6.67 -20.70 7.25
C PHE A 309 -5.76 -21.17 6.10
N ASP A 310 -5.91 -22.42 5.67
CA ASP A 310 -5.13 -23.00 4.57
C ASP A 310 -5.34 -22.24 3.28
N ARG A 311 -6.60 -22.00 2.92
CA ARG A 311 -6.95 -21.29 1.70
C ARG A 311 -6.38 -19.87 1.69
N TRP A 312 -6.42 -19.17 2.82
CA TRP A 312 -5.86 -17.83 2.97
C TRP A 312 -4.33 -17.83 2.84
N VAL A 313 -3.65 -18.74 3.53
CA VAL A 313 -2.18 -18.85 3.49
C VAL A 313 -1.70 -19.24 2.08
N GLU A 314 -2.32 -20.24 1.45
CA GLU A 314 -2.00 -20.65 0.08
C GLU A 314 -2.23 -19.52 -0.93
N PHE A 315 -3.32 -18.77 -0.78
CA PHE A 315 -3.60 -17.61 -1.61
C PHE A 315 -2.49 -16.56 -1.50
N MET A 316 -2.09 -16.18 -0.29
CA MET A 316 -1.05 -15.16 -0.07
C MET A 316 0.33 -15.62 -0.53
N MET A 317 0.70 -16.87 -0.23
CA MET A 317 1.95 -17.48 -0.73
C MET A 317 1.97 -17.54 -2.25
N GLY A 318 0.83 -17.86 -2.89
CA GLY A 318 0.69 -17.87 -4.35
C GLY A 318 0.89 -16.50 -5.01
N LEU A 319 0.73 -15.40 -4.25
CA LEU A 319 1.03 -14.03 -4.70
C LEU A 319 2.50 -13.62 -4.44
N GLY A 320 3.28 -14.48 -3.76
CA GLY A 320 4.68 -14.24 -3.43
C GLY A 320 4.94 -13.75 -2.00
N ILE A 321 3.93 -13.69 -1.14
CA ILE A 321 4.08 -13.33 0.28
C ILE A 321 4.27 -14.62 1.08
N ASP A 322 5.51 -15.07 1.25
CA ASP A 322 5.80 -16.44 1.70
C ASP A 322 6.89 -16.56 2.79
N LYS A 323 7.40 -15.45 3.32
CA LYS A 323 8.49 -15.51 4.31
C LYS A 323 8.01 -15.92 5.69
N MET A 324 6.84 -15.43 6.12
CA MET A 324 6.38 -15.56 7.49
C MET A 324 4.84 -15.58 7.57
N ILE A 325 4.31 -16.33 8.54
CA ILE A 325 2.89 -16.32 8.91
C ILE A 325 2.81 -15.90 10.37
N ASN A 326 2.23 -14.73 10.65
CA ASN A 326 2.01 -14.25 12.02
C ASN A 326 0.56 -14.56 12.42
N CYS A 327 0.40 -15.47 13.38
CA CYS A 327 -0.90 -15.94 13.86
C CYS A 327 -1.32 -15.23 15.16
N TYR A 328 -2.37 -14.42 15.08
CA TYR A 328 -2.90 -13.60 16.17
C TYR A 328 -4.17 -14.24 16.77
N SER A 329 -4.32 -14.37 18.08
CA SER A 329 -3.26 -14.33 19.09
C SER A 329 -3.62 -15.30 20.21
N LEU A 330 -2.61 -15.76 20.95
CA LEU A 330 -2.78 -16.44 22.24
C LEU A 330 -3.34 -15.49 23.32
N LEU A 331 -3.27 -14.18 23.11
CA LEU A 331 -3.66 -13.15 24.07
C LEU A 331 -4.56 -12.09 23.40
N THR A 332 -5.83 -12.43 23.17
CA THR A 332 -6.82 -11.47 22.66
C THR A 332 -7.05 -10.32 23.65
N TRP A 333 -7.31 -9.11 23.15
CA TRP A 333 -7.45 -7.88 23.99
C TRP A 333 -8.51 -7.99 25.09
N ASN A 334 -9.54 -8.82 24.89
CA ASN A 334 -10.60 -9.08 25.86
C ASN A 334 -10.47 -10.44 26.57
N ASN A 335 -9.38 -11.18 26.31
CA ASN A 335 -9.11 -12.55 26.77
C ASN A 335 -10.23 -13.53 26.40
N ARG A 336 -10.96 -13.31 25.30
CA ARG A 336 -12.05 -14.19 24.86
C ARG A 336 -11.62 -15.12 23.74
N LEU A 337 -12.28 -16.26 23.72
CA LEU A 337 -12.22 -17.30 22.69
C LEU A 337 -13.62 -17.90 22.53
N HIS A 338 -13.97 -18.34 21.33
CA HIS A 338 -15.20 -19.09 21.10
C HIS A 338 -14.97 -20.47 20.48
N TYR A 339 -15.94 -21.36 20.63
CA TYR A 339 -15.97 -22.67 20.01
C TYR A 339 -17.40 -23.20 19.89
N ASN A 340 -17.64 -24.10 18.94
CA ASN A 340 -18.91 -24.81 18.81
C ASN A 340 -18.97 -25.95 19.84
N ASP A 341 -19.97 -25.95 20.71
CA ASP A 341 -20.21 -27.03 21.67
C ASP A 341 -21.30 -27.97 21.12
N MET A 342 -20.90 -29.17 20.68
CA MET A 342 -21.82 -30.14 20.08
C MET A 342 -22.72 -30.85 21.09
N ALA A 343 -22.39 -30.81 22.39
CA ALA A 343 -23.27 -31.32 23.44
C ALA A 343 -24.41 -30.33 23.71
N LYS A 344 -24.15 -29.03 23.62
CA LYS A 344 -25.14 -27.95 23.79
C LYS A 344 -25.85 -27.53 22.50
N GLY A 345 -25.22 -27.74 21.35
CA GLY A 345 -25.72 -27.29 20.05
C GLY A 345 -25.61 -25.78 19.83
N GLU A 346 -24.64 -25.11 20.45
CA GLU A 346 -24.48 -23.65 20.37
C GLU A 346 -23.01 -23.22 20.27
N LEU A 347 -22.78 -21.98 19.84
CA LEU A 347 -21.48 -21.31 19.94
C LEU A 347 -21.28 -20.79 21.37
N VAL A 348 -20.21 -21.23 22.02
CA VAL A 348 -19.86 -20.81 23.38
C VAL A 348 -18.68 -19.85 23.31
N THR A 349 -18.80 -18.69 23.98
CA THR A 349 -17.67 -17.78 24.23
C THR A 349 -17.25 -17.85 25.68
N VAL A 350 -15.96 -18.03 25.92
CA VAL A 350 -15.34 -18.07 27.26
C VAL A 350 -14.32 -16.95 27.41
N GLU A 351 -14.15 -16.47 28.64
CA GLU A 351 -13.02 -15.60 29.02
C GLU A 351 -11.93 -16.47 29.65
N LEU A 352 -10.72 -16.43 29.08
CA LEU A 352 -9.58 -17.26 29.45
C LEU A 352 -8.41 -16.35 29.83
N LYS A 353 -8.24 -16.12 31.14
CA LYS A 353 -7.10 -15.36 31.66
C LYS A 353 -5.83 -16.18 31.44
N ALA A 354 -4.76 -15.54 30.97
CA ALA A 354 -3.53 -16.22 30.57
C ALA A 354 -2.89 -17.07 31.70
N GLN A 355 -3.11 -16.72 32.97
CA GLN A 355 -2.57 -17.46 34.12
C GLN A 355 -3.49 -18.59 34.63
N SER A 356 -4.66 -18.79 34.03
CA SER A 356 -5.64 -19.80 34.47
C SER A 356 -5.27 -21.21 33.97
N ALA A 357 -5.72 -22.24 34.70
CA ALA A 357 -5.48 -23.63 34.30
C ALA A 357 -6.30 -23.98 33.04
N GLU A 358 -7.49 -23.39 32.92
CA GLU A 358 -8.40 -23.53 31.79
C GLU A 358 -7.79 -22.98 30.50
N TYR A 359 -7.06 -21.87 30.59
CA TYR A 359 -6.29 -21.31 29.48
C TYR A 359 -5.22 -22.29 29.01
N GLU A 360 -4.41 -22.80 29.93
CA GLU A 360 -3.34 -23.76 29.59
C GLU A 360 -3.91 -25.04 28.98
N GLU A 361 -4.95 -25.61 29.59
CA GLU A 361 -5.60 -26.83 29.11
C GLU A 361 -6.10 -26.66 27.67
N LEU A 362 -6.89 -25.62 27.41
CA LEU A 362 -7.52 -25.45 26.10
C LEU A 362 -6.49 -25.15 25.00
N TRP A 363 -5.55 -24.23 25.26
CA TRP A 363 -4.49 -23.93 24.31
C TRP A 363 -3.55 -25.12 24.09
N SER A 364 -3.31 -25.96 25.10
CA SER A 364 -2.45 -27.14 24.94
C SER A 364 -3.01 -28.14 23.92
N VAL A 365 -4.33 -28.29 23.86
CA VAL A 365 -5.00 -29.19 22.91
C VAL A 365 -4.85 -28.65 21.50
N PHE A 366 -5.15 -27.36 21.32
CA PHE A 366 -5.04 -26.70 20.03
C PHE A 366 -3.61 -26.61 19.51
N LEU A 367 -2.66 -26.16 20.34
CA LEU A 367 -1.28 -25.93 19.90
C LEU A 367 -0.61 -27.21 19.40
N LYS A 368 -0.89 -28.36 20.02
CA LYS A 368 -0.41 -29.67 19.54
C LYS A 368 -1.01 -30.01 18.17
N ASP A 369 -2.31 -29.80 18.00
CA ASP A 369 -3.00 -30.08 16.75
C ASP A 369 -2.54 -29.17 15.62
N PHE A 370 -2.46 -27.87 15.89
CA PHE A 370 -2.01 -26.85 14.95
C PHE A 370 -0.56 -27.08 14.53
N THR A 371 0.31 -27.44 15.48
CA THR A 371 1.71 -27.78 15.16
C THR A 371 1.81 -29.01 14.25
N ARG A 372 0.96 -30.03 14.47
CA ARG A 372 0.86 -31.18 13.57
C ARG A 372 0.41 -30.75 12.17
N HIS A 373 -0.68 -30.00 12.08
CA HIS A 373 -1.23 -29.47 10.83
C HIS A 373 -0.19 -28.66 10.04
N LEU A 374 0.46 -27.69 10.68
CA LEU A 374 1.52 -26.87 10.05
C LEU A 374 2.71 -27.71 9.58
N ARG A 375 3.07 -28.78 10.30
CA ARG A 375 4.13 -29.71 9.88
C ARG A 375 3.72 -30.48 8.62
N GLU A 376 2.48 -30.94 8.55
CA GLU A 376 1.92 -31.63 7.37
C GLU A 376 1.86 -30.71 6.15
N LYS A 377 1.56 -29.41 6.35
CA LYS A 377 1.58 -28.39 5.29
C LYS A 377 2.98 -27.89 4.91
N GLY A 378 4.00 -28.19 5.72
CA GLY A 378 5.36 -27.66 5.54
C GLY A 378 5.51 -26.18 5.90
N TRP A 379 4.63 -25.64 6.74
CA TRP A 379 4.60 -24.23 7.12
C TRP A 379 5.16 -23.95 8.52
N LEU A 380 5.41 -25.00 9.32
CA LEU A 380 5.81 -24.88 10.73
C LEU A 380 6.97 -23.90 10.97
N GLU A 381 8.02 -23.94 10.16
CA GLU A 381 9.20 -23.08 10.34
C GLU A 381 8.93 -21.59 10.06
N LYS A 382 7.92 -21.30 9.23
CA LYS A 382 7.50 -19.95 8.81
C LYS A 382 6.45 -19.35 9.74
N THR A 383 5.81 -20.17 10.58
CA THR A 383 4.72 -19.72 11.45
C THR A 383 5.26 -19.21 12.79
N ASN A 384 4.77 -18.03 13.16
CA ASN A 384 4.93 -17.46 14.48
C ASN A 384 3.58 -17.32 15.17
N ILE A 385 3.59 -17.50 16.48
CA ILE A 385 2.55 -16.95 17.34
C ILE A 385 2.84 -15.48 17.57
N ALA A 386 1.91 -14.62 17.16
CA ALA A 386 2.08 -13.18 17.24
C ALA A 386 1.40 -12.60 18.49
N MET A 387 2.14 -11.71 19.16
CA MET A 387 1.71 -11.04 20.38
C MET A 387 1.77 -9.52 20.18
N ASP A 388 0.80 -8.82 20.76
CA ASP A 388 0.59 -7.38 20.54
C ASP A 388 0.51 -6.65 21.88
N GLU A 389 1.60 -5.99 22.28
CA GLU A 389 1.69 -5.05 23.42
C GLU A 389 1.08 -5.52 24.75
N ARG A 390 1.17 -6.81 25.08
CA ARG A 390 0.60 -7.37 26.31
C ARG A 390 1.49 -7.14 27.52
N GLY A 391 0.86 -6.96 28.67
CA GLY A 391 1.56 -6.80 29.94
C GLY A 391 2.50 -7.99 30.25
N PRO A 392 3.65 -7.76 30.91
CA PRO A 392 4.69 -8.79 31.09
C PRO A 392 4.21 -10.09 31.73
N ALA A 393 3.26 -10.03 32.67
CA ALA A 393 2.72 -11.21 33.35
C ALA A 393 1.87 -12.11 32.43
N ASP A 394 1.09 -11.51 31.52
CA ASP A 394 0.30 -12.22 30.51
C ASP A 394 1.22 -12.83 29.45
N MET A 395 2.18 -12.04 28.96
CA MET A 395 3.17 -12.50 28.00
C MET A 395 3.92 -13.72 28.53
N LYS A 396 4.50 -13.62 29.74
CA LYS A 396 5.23 -14.72 30.36
C LYS A 396 4.36 -15.98 30.53
N ALA A 397 3.06 -15.82 30.78
CA ALA A 397 2.16 -16.96 30.90
C ALA A 397 1.90 -17.64 29.56
N ALA A 398 1.56 -16.88 28.52
CA ALA A 398 1.36 -17.40 27.18
C ALA A 398 2.63 -18.06 26.61
N LEU A 399 3.80 -17.45 26.81
CA LEU A 399 5.08 -18.03 26.35
C LEU A 399 5.40 -19.36 27.03
N ARG A 400 5.08 -19.53 28.33
CA ARG A 400 5.24 -20.83 29.00
C ARG A 400 4.34 -21.91 28.40
N VAL A 401 3.11 -21.57 28.03
CA VAL A 401 2.18 -22.50 27.37
C VAL A 401 2.73 -22.88 25.99
N LEU A 402 3.20 -21.88 25.22
CA LEU A 402 3.79 -22.12 23.91
C LEU A 402 5.04 -23.01 23.99
N GLU A 403 5.99 -22.70 24.87
CA GLU A 403 7.22 -23.49 25.09
C GLU A 403 6.90 -24.94 25.48
N ARG A 404 5.86 -25.16 26.29
CA ARG A 404 5.50 -26.49 26.76
C ARG A 404 4.82 -27.35 25.69
N TYR A 405 3.98 -26.75 24.85
CA TYR A 405 3.07 -27.52 23.98
C TYR A 405 3.32 -27.36 22.48
N ALA A 406 4.06 -26.34 22.06
CA ALA A 406 4.49 -26.13 20.69
C ALA A 406 5.82 -25.33 20.60
N PRO A 407 6.92 -25.85 21.19
CA PRO A 407 8.22 -25.17 21.23
C PRO A 407 8.85 -24.93 19.85
N GLU A 408 8.33 -25.57 18.80
CA GLU A 408 8.82 -25.48 17.43
C GLU A 408 8.29 -24.24 16.70
N LEU A 409 7.17 -23.67 17.18
CA LEU A 409 6.61 -22.44 16.63
C LEU A 409 7.49 -21.25 16.99
N GLY A 410 7.65 -20.34 16.05
CA GLY A 410 8.28 -19.06 16.34
C GLY A 410 7.37 -18.13 17.14
N VAL A 411 7.93 -17.00 17.57
CA VAL A 411 7.20 -15.91 18.20
C VAL A 411 7.50 -14.65 17.44
N SER A 412 6.47 -13.83 17.23
CA SER A 412 6.60 -12.44 16.82
C SER A 412 5.96 -11.51 17.85
N LEU A 413 6.54 -10.33 18.02
CA LEU A 413 6.13 -9.39 19.06
C LEU A 413 6.20 -7.94 18.58
N ALA A 414 5.07 -7.24 18.63
CA ALA A 414 5.04 -5.79 18.67
C ALA A 414 5.21 -5.32 20.12
N ASP A 415 6.32 -4.62 20.42
CA ASP A 415 6.78 -4.33 21.78
C ASP A 415 6.92 -2.82 22.02
N ASN A 416 6.24 -2.34 23.04
CA ASN A 416 6.40 -0.99 23.59
C ASN A 416 6.97 -0.99 25.03
N HIS A 417 7.38 -2.15 25.55
CA HIS A 417 7.83 -2.35 26.93
C HIS A 417 9.28 -2.86 27.06
N LYS A 418 9.99 -3.03 25.94
CA LYS A 418 11.33 -3.68 25.89
C LYS A 418 11.32 -5.12 26.43
N SER A 419 10.14 -5.76 26.44
CA SER A 419 9.93 -7.15 26.86
C SER A 419 10.80 -8.13 26.07
N TYR A 420 11.12 -7.82 24.81
CA TYR A 420 11.94 -8.68 23.96
C TYR A 420 13.33 -8.97 24.55
N GLN A 421 13.87 -8.10 25.41
CA GLN A 421 15.18 -8.30 26.05
C GLN A 421 15.17 -9.51 27.00
N GLU A 422 14.01 -9.86 27.56
CA GLU A 422 13.84 -11.09 28.35
C GLU A 422 13.75 -12.35 27.47
N TYR A 423 13.43 -12.18 26.18
CA TYR A 423 13.19 -13.26 25.21
C TYR A 423 14.01 -13.05 23.93
N PRO A 424 15.36 -13.07 24.00
CA PRO A 424 16.24 -12.72 22.87
C PRO A 424 16.16 -13.70 21.68
N TRP A 425 15.42 -14.81 21.83
CA TRP A 425 15.18 -15.83 20.81
C TRP A 425 13.92 -15.57 19.96
N ILE A 426 13.11 -14.55 20.28
CA ILE A 426 11.94 -14.17 19.46
C ILE A 426 12.39 -13.90 18.02
N LYS A 427 11.73 -14.56 17.06
CA LYS A 427 12.11 -14.56 15.64
C LYS A 427 11.94 -13.21 14.99
N ASP A 428 10.88 -12.49 15.36
CA ASP A 428 10.51 -11.22 14.78
C ASP A 428 10.08 -10.25 15.88
N ILE A 429 10.86 -9.18 16.09
CA ILE A 429 10.49 -8.13 17.03
C ILE A 429 10.25 -6.86 16.25
N CYS A 430 9.20 -6.14 16.65
CA CYS A 430 8.89 -4.84 16.13
C CYS A 430 8.75 -3.87 17.30
N VAL A 431 9.69 -2.93 17.43
CA VAL A 431 9.69 -1.96 18.53
C VAL A 431 8.95 -0.68 18.16
N GLY A 432 8.24 -0.07 19.11
CA GLY A 432 7.66 1.25 18.87
C GLY A 432 8.75 2.28 18.57
N ALA A 433 8.53 3.19 17.63
CA ALA A 433 9.56 4.12 17.13
C ALA A 433 10.32 4.89 18.22
N GLY A 434 9.64 5.27 19.31
CA GLY A 434 10.25 5.96 20.44
C GLY A 434 11.16 5.08 21.33
N ASN A 435 11.23 3.77 21.08
CA ASN A 435 12.07 2.85 21.84
C ASN A 435 13.40 2.58 21.14
N GLU A 436 14.47 2.99 21.80
CA GLU A 436 15.83 2.74 21.32
C GLU A 436 16.20 1.25 21.38
N VAL A 437 16.80 0.78 20.29
CA VAL A 437 17.49 -0.50 20.16
C VAL A 437 18.89 -0.21 19.63
N SER A 438 19.92 -0.73 20.30
CA SER A 438 21.30 -0.49 19.89
C SER A 438 21.63 -1.23 18.58
N ARG A 439 22.57 -0.69 17.80
CA ARG A 439 23.04 -1.36 16.57
C ARG A 439 23.64 -2.73 16.89
N GLU A 440 24.35 -2.85 18.01
CA GLU A 440 24.94 -4.10 18.48
C GLU A 440 23.86 -5.17 18.77
N GLU A 441 22.72 -4.79 19.35
CA GLU A 441 21.59 -5.69 19.56
C GLU A 441 21.00 -6.16 18.22
N ILE A 442 20.82 -5.24 17.26
CA ILE A 442 20.30 -5.58 15.93
C ILE A 442 21.24 -6.51 15.19
N GLU A 443 22.55 -6.21 15.16
CA GLU A 443 23.58 -7.05 14.56
C GLU A 443 23.62 -8.44 15.19
N ALA A 444 23.55 -8.54 16.52
CA ALA A 444 23.53 -9.81 17.24
C ALA A 444 22.28 -10.64 16.94
N ARG A 445 21.12 -10.00 16.73
CA ARG A 445 19.88 -10.66 16.30
C ARG A 445 19.98 -11.12 14.84
N ARG A 446 20.43 -10.24 13.94
CA ARG A 446 20.62 -10.53 12.51
C ARG A 446 21.60 -11.67 12.28
N ALA A 447 22.68 -11.75 13.05
CA ALA A 447 23.66 -12.85 13.00
C ALA A 447 23.04 -14.24 13.32
N LYS A 448 21.90 -14.26 14.01
CA LYS A 448 21.12 -15.46 14.31
C LYS A 448 19.95 -15.68 13.34
N GLY A 449 19.82 -14.85 12.30
CA GLY A 449 18.71 -14.87 11.37
C GLY A 449 17.38 -14.36 11.94
N LEU A 450 17.42 -13.59 13.03
CA LEU A 450 16.24 -12.97 13.64
C LEU A 450 16.01 -11.58 13.05
N ILE A 451 14.75 -11.17 13.00
CA ILE A 451 14.30 -9.90 12.42
C ILE A 451 14.08 -8.85 13.51
N THR A 452 14.49 -7.62 13.23
CA THR A 452 14.28 -6.45 14.09
C THR A 452 13.76 -5.28 13.25
N THR A 453 12.47 -4.97 13.41
CA THR A 453 11.82 -3.82 12.76
C THR A 453 11.37 -2.79 13.80
N TYR A 454 10.82 -1.69 13.31
CA TYR A 454 10.12 -0.71 14.13
C TYR A 454 8.73 -0.40 13.54
N TYR A 455 7.83 0.13 14.35
CA TYR A 455 6.52 0.62 13.90
C TYR A 455 6.24 2.03 14.40
N VAL A 456 5.32 2.70 13.71
CA VAL A 456 4.64 3.91 14.16
C VAL A 456 3.14 3.64 14.25
N CYS A 457 2.45 4.35 15.14
CA CYS A 457 1.00 4.24 15.30
C CYS A 457 0.40 5.60 15.62
N CYS A 458 -0.79 5.62 16.23
CA CYS A 458 -1.49 6.86 16.60
C CYS A 458 -0.72 7.76 17.58
N SER A 459 0.31 7.25 18.26
CA SER A 459 1.14 8.03 19.20
C SER A 459 2.18 8.89 18.49
N ASP A 460 2.54 8.54 17.26
CA ASP A 460 3.70 9.10 16.57
C ASP A 460 3.23 10.15 15.56
N ARG A 461 3.57 11.41 15.83
CA ARG A 461 3.24 12.50 14.91
C ARG A 461 4.01 12.43 13.61
N PHE A 462 5.27 11.97 13.67
CA PHE A 462 6.20 11.93 12.56
C PHE A 462 7.25 10.82 12.77
N PRO A 463 7.72 10.16 11.70
CA PRO A 463 7.05 10.08 10.40
C PRO A 463 5.76 9.25 10.55
N ASN A 464 4.70 9.56 9.81
CA ASN A 464 3.51 8.69 9.77
C ASN A 464 2.85 8.69 8.38
N THR A 465 1.83 7.85 8.23
CA THR A 465 1.05 7.71 7.00
C THR A 465 -0.43 8.00 7.25
N PHE A 466 -0.74 9.05 8.01
CA PHE A 466 -2.10 9.60 8.08
C PHE A 466 -2.45 10.27 6.75
N THR A 467 -3.73 10.37 6.41
CA THR A 467 -4.16 11.01 5.15
C THR A 467 -3.76 12.48 5.05
N PHE A 468 -3.52 13.16 6.18
CA PHE A 468 -2.98 14.52 6.23
C PHE A 468 -1.45 14.61 6.33
N SER A 469 -0.72 13.51 6.61
CA SER A 469 0.76 13.50 6.68
C SER A 469 1.37 14.00 5.37
N GLN A 470 2.53 14.64 5.43
CA GLN A 470 3.26 15.03 4.22
C GLN A 470 3.64 13.75 3.43
N PRO A 471 3.46 13.70 2.10
CA PRO A 471 3.75 12.51 1.30
C PRO A 471 5.14 11.89 1.57
N ALA A 472 6.15 12.73 1.74
CA ALA A 472 7.53 12.31 1.98
C ALA A 472 7.76 11.64 3.35
N GLU A 473 6.83 11.74 4.31
CA GLU A 473 6.93 11.00 5.59
C GLU A 473 6.95 9.49 5.38
N ALA A 474 6.22 8.99 4.37
CA ALA A 474 6.21 7.57 4.03
C ALA A 474 7.55 7.10 3.44
N VAL A 475 8.27 7.98 2.73
CA VAL A 475 9.65 7.72 2.28
C VAL A 475 10.60 7.75 3.48
N TYR A 476 10.45 8.76 4.34
CA TYR A 476 11.27 8.94 5.54
C TYR A 476 11.24 7.69 6.44
N ALA A 477 10.11 7.00 6.55
CA ALA A 477 10.01 5.77 7.33
C ALA A 477 11.05 4.70 6.94
N ALA A 478 11.27 4.49 5.64
CA ALA A 478 12.28 3.53 5.18
C ALA A 478 13.72 4.04 5.42
N TRP A 479 13.96 5.34 5.25
CA TRP A 479 15.26 5.95 5.55
C TRP A 479 15.59 5.91 7.05
N TYR A 480 14.58 6.08 7.91
CA TYR A 480 14.71 5.90 9.36
C TYR A 480 15.09 4.44 9.70
N SER A 481 14.45 3.43 9.07
CA SER A 481 14.88 2.03 9.21
C SER A 481 16.37 1.88 8.92
N VAL A 482 16.82 2.41 7.78
CA VAL A 482 18.21 2.27 7.32
C VAL A 482 19.19 3.02 8.22
N ALA A 483 18.82 4.20 8.71
CA ALA A 483 19.68 5.03 9.57
C ALA A 483 19.93 4.41 10.95
N LEU A 484 18.93 3.69 11.48
CA LEU A 484 19.03 2.95 12.73
C LEU A 484 19.37 1.47 12.56
N ASP A 485 19.66 1.06 11.33
CA ASP A 485 20.02 -0.32 10.97
C ASP A 485 18.92 -1.36 11.23
N PHE A 486 17.64 -0.97 11.29
CA PHE A 486 16.51 -1.90 11.32
C PHE A 486 16.38 -2.70 10.02
N ASP A 487 15.83 -3.90 10.10
CA ASP A 487 15.59 -4.78 8.95
C ASP A 487 14.40 -4.33 8.08
N GLY A 488 13.56 -3.43 8.59
CA GLY A 488 12.39 -2.93 7.87
C GLY A 488 11.42 -2.12 8.74
N PHE A 489 10.13 -2.21 8.41
CA PHE A 489 9.06 -1.40 9.00
C PHE A 489 7.75 -2.18 9.05
N LEU A 490 7.02 -1.99 10.15
CA LEU A 490 5.69 -2.53 10.33
C LEU A 490 4.67 -1.40 10.49
N ARG A 491 3.48 -1.63 9.94
CA ARG A 491 2.29 -0.85 10.30
C ARG A 491 1.11 -1.79 10.49
N TRP A 492 0.34 -1.55 11.55
CA TRP A 492 -0.74 -2.43 11.98
C TRP A 492 -1.91 -2.54 10.98
N SER A 493 -1.90 -1.78 9.88
CA SER A 493 -3.07 -1.59 9.02
C SER A 493 -2.74 -1.38 7.55
N TYR A 494 -3.02 -2.40 6.74
CA TYR A 494 -3.03 -2.29 5.28
C TYR A 494 -4.38 -1.75 4.77
N ASN A 495 -5.48 -2.44 5.12
CA ASN A 495 -6.80 -2.22 4.52
C ASN A 495 -7.97 -2.38 5.51
N SER A 496 -7.79 -2.05 6.81
CA SER A 496 -8.87 -2.03 7.81
C SER A 496 -9.78 -0.81 7.59
N TRP A 497 -10.53 -0.83 6.50
CA TRP A 497 -11.34 0.29 6.05
C TRP A 497 -12.40 0.70 7.05
N VAL A 498 -12.70 1.99 7.08
CA VAL A 498 -13.86 2.53 7.79
C VAL A 498 -15.16 2.24 7.03
N GLU A 499 -16.27 2.83 7.45
CA GLU A 499 -17.59 2.62 6.82
C GLU A 499 -17.57 2.96 5.32
N ASP A 500 -17.13 4.16 4.96
CA ASP A 500 -16.95 4.59 3.57
C ASP A 500 -15.53 5.14 3.33
N PRO A 501 -14.54 4.27 3.06
CA PRO A 501 -13.15 4.67 2.91
C PRO A 501 -12.88 5.50 1.64
N LEU A 502 -13.80 5.52 0.68
CA LEU A 502 -13.61 6.27 -0.57
C LEU A 502 -13.82 7.77 -0.38
N THR A 503 -14.61 8.15 0.62
CA THR A 503 -15.04 9.55 0.83
C THR A 503 -14.58 10.11 2.17
N ASP A 504 -14.47 9.29 3.22
CA ASP A 504 -14.04 9.71 4.56
C ASP A 504 -13.02 8.75 5.16
N SER A 505 -11.88 9.27 5.60
CA SER A 505 -10.80 8.50 6.21
C SER A 505 -10.76 8.62 7.74
N ARG A 506 -11.64 9.44 8.32
CA ARG A 506 -11.73 9.63 9.76
C ARG A 506 -12.34 8.40 10.42
N PHE A 507 -11.95 8.17 11.66
CA PHE A 507 -12.45 7.07 12.46
C PHE A 507 -12.71 7.49 13.90
N ARG A 508 -13.41 6.63 14.65
CA ARG A 508 -13.86 6.91 16.03
C ARG A 508 -12.73 6.94 17.08
N THR A 509 -11.48 6.62 16.74
CA THR A 509 -10.38 6.41 17.71
C THR A 509 -9.02 7.00 17.37
N TRP A 510 -8.71 7.32 16.12
CA TRP A 510 -7.33 7.68 15.74
C TRP A 510 -7.34 8.71 14.62
N PRO A 511 -6.22 9.41 14.37
CA PRO A 511 -6.12 10.33 13.24
C PRO A 511 -6.50 9.67 11.92
N ALA A 512 -7.09 10.46 11.03
CA ALA A 512 -7.62 9.97 9.77
C ALA A 512 -6.55 9.26 8.92
N GLY A 513 -6.92 8.12 8.34
CA GLY A 513 -5.99 7.26 7.60
C GLY A 513 -5.12 6.35 8.48
N ASP A 514 -5.30 6.34 9.80
CA ASP A 514 -4.57 5.37 10.65
C ASP A 514 -4.93 3.92 10.31
N THR A 515 -6.19 3.64 9.95
CA THR A 515 -6.69 2.27 9.79
C THR A 515 -6.47 1.66 8.40
N TYR A 516 -5.96 2.42 7.42
CA TYR A 516 -5.67 1.88 6.09
C TYR A 516 -4.72 2.79 5.30
N ILE A 517 -3.92 2.18 4.43
CA ILE A 517 -3.02 2.89 3.51
C ILE A 517 -3.41 2.72 2.03
N VAL A 518 -4.32 1.79 1.71
CA VAL A 518 -4.85 1.58 0.36
C VAL A 518 -6.38 1.58 0.35
N TYR A 519 -6.98 1.72 -0.81
CA TYR A 519 -8.43 1.88 -0.98
C TYR A 519 -9.06 0.66 -1.70
N PRO A 520 -10.39 0.49 -1.61
CA PRO A 520 -11.12 -0.56 -2.34
C PRO A 520 -10.81 -0.61 -3.84
N ASP A 521 -10.99 -1.79 -4.43
CA ASP A 521 -10.69 -2.10 -5.84
C ASP A 521 -9.22 -1.91 -6.24
N ALA A 522 -8.28 -2.19 -5.32
CA ALA A 522 -6.84 -2.05 -5.54
C ALA A 522 -6.44 -0.64 -6.01
N ARG A 523 -7.10 0.38 -5.47
CA ARG A 523 -6.69 1.76 -5.62
C ARG A 523 -5.57 2.04 -4.62
N SER A 524 -4.44 2.48 -5.15
CA SER A 524 -3.29 2.88 -4.33
C SER A 524 -3.56 4.21 -3.63
N SER A 525 -2.65 4.65 -2.79
CA SER A 525 -2.63 6.00 -2.22
C SER A 525 -1.28 6.66 -2.47
N ILE A 526 -1.22 7.99 -2.37
CA ILE A 526 0.06 8.71 -2.38
C ILE A 526 0.97 8.11 -1.30
N ARG A 527 0.43 7.88 -0.09
CA ARG A 527 1.19 7.31 1.03
C ARG A 527 1.79 5.95 0.70
N PHE A 528 1.03 5.06 0.07
CA PHE A 528 1.49 3.73 -0.30
C PHE A 528 2.55 3.77 -1.41
N GLU A 529 2.36 4.60 -2.44
CA GLU A 529 3.36 4.80 -3.50
C GLU A 529 4.67 5.37 -2.94
N ARG A 530 4.58 6.33 -2.01
CA ARG A 530 5.75 6.91 -1.33
C ARG A 530 6.42 5.95 -0.36
N LEU A 531 5.66 5.08 0.32
CA LEU A 531 6.25 3.99 1.11
C LEU A 531 7.06 3.03 0.23
N VAL A 532 6.51 2.61 -0.92
CA VAL A 532 7.22 1.76 -1.88
C VAL A 532 8.48 2.46 -2.40
N GLU A 533 8.41 3.76 -2.69
CA GLU A 533 9.57 4.56 -3.07
C GLU A 533 10.69 4.49 -2.01
N GLY A 534 10.36 4.68 -0.73
CA GLY A 534 11.33 4.57 0.36
C GLY A 534 11.92 3.15 0.50
N ILE A 535 11.12 2.10 0.29
CA ILE A 535 11.60 0.72 0.33
C ILE A 535 12.60 0.45 -0.81
N GLN A 536 12.31 0.96 -2.02
CA GLN A 536 13.25 0.88 -3.14
C GLN A 536 14.55 1.63 -2.84
N ASP A 537 14.48 2.80 -2.18
CA ASP A 537 15.68 3.53 -1.73
C ASP A 537 16.51 2.68 -0.74
N ALA A 538 15.87 2.03 0.24
CA ALA A 538 16.56 1.16 1.20
C ALA A 538 17.28 -0.01 0.51
N GLU A 539 16.67 -0.61 -0.51
CA GLU A 539 17.30 -1.65 -1.33
C GLU A 539 18.48 -1.14 -2.15
N LYS A 540 18.36 0.05 -2.76
CA LYS A 540 19.48 0.70 -3.46
C LYS A 540 20.63 0.99 -2.50
N ILE A 541 20.36 1.55 -1.32
CA ILE A 541 21.37 1.82 -0.30
C ILE A 541 22.12 0.54 0.05
N ARG A 542 21.39 -0.56 0.31
CA ARG A 542 22.00 -1.88 0.59
C ARG A 542 22.91 -2.35 -0.54
N ILE A 543 22.49 -2.18 -1.79
CA ILE A 543 23.29 -2.56 -2.97
C ILE A 543 24.54 -1.67 -3.08
N LEU A 544 24.38 -0.35 -2.97
CA LEU A 544 25.48 0.61 -3.07
C LEU A 544 26.52 0.43 -1.96
N ARG A 545 26.08 0.22 -0.71
CA ARG A 545 26.98 -0.14 0.41
C ARG A 545 27.87 -1.34 0.06
N LYS A 546 27.29 -2.41 -0.49
CA LYS A 546 28.03 -3.60 -0.91
C LYS A 546 29.00 -3.30 -2.06
N VAL A 547 28.55 -2.57 -3.08
CA VAL A 547 29.37 -2.21 -4.25
C VAL A 547 30.57 -1.37 -3.81
N TYR A 548 30.33 -0.27 -3.09
CA TYR A 548 31.40 0.64 -2.66
C TYR A 548 32.38 -0.03 -1.69
N ALA A 549 31.90 -0.86 -0.77
CA ALA A 549 32.76 -1.62 0.13
C ALA A 549 33.63 -2.66 -0.61
N ALA A 550 33.10 -3.30 -1.66
CA ALA A 550 33.83 -4.28 -2.46
C ALA A 550 34.86 -3.64 -3.39
N GLU A 551 34.53 -2.49 -4.01
CA GLU A 551 35.45 -1.74 -4.87
C GLU A 551 36.65 -1.18 -4.09
N ASN A 552 36.41 -0.61 -2.91
CA ASN A 552 37.44 -0.17 -1.96
C ASN A 552 38.48 0.83 -2.54
N SER A 553 38.14 1.51 -3.64
CA SER A 553 38.89 2.61 -4.25
C SER A 553 38.70 3.92 -3.44
N PRO A 554 39.59 4.92 -3.57
CA PRO A 554 39.40 6.22 -2.92
C PRO A 554 38.05 6.86 -3.24
N GLU A 555 37.61 6.81 -4.50
CA GLU A 555 36.31 7.34 -4.94
C GLU A 555 35.14 6.59 -4.30
N SER A 556 35.19 5.25 -4.28
CA SER A 556 34.12 4.44 -3.67
C SER A 556 33.99 4.68 -2.16
N LYS A 557 35.12 4.91 -1.47
CA LYS A 557 35.13 5.26 -0.05
C LYS A 557 34.50 6.62 0.22
N GLU A 558 34.81 7.61 -0.62
CA GLU A 558 34.20 8.95 -0.54
C GLU A 558 32.68 8.88 -0.79
N LYS A 559 32.25 8.14 -1.82
CA LYS A 559 30.81 7.92 -2.09
C LYS A 559 30.11 7.21 -0.93
N LEU A 560 30.77 6.22 -0.32
CA LEU A 560 30.24 5.53 0.85
C LEU A 560 30.13 6.46 2.05
N GLU A 561 31.17 7.25 2.34
CA GLU A 561 31.17 8.22 3.44
C GLU A 561 30.06 9.27 3.27
N GLN A 562 29.94 9.85 2.07
CA GLN A 562 28.85 10.80 1.75
C GLN A 562 27.45 10.17 1.92
N LEU A 563 27.30 8.91 1.50
CA LEU A 563 26.04 8.18 1.65
C LEU A 563 25.72 7.93 3.14
N GLU A 564 26.68 7.46 3.94
CA GLU A 564 26.47 7.22 5.37
C GLU A 564 26.21 8.51 6.15
N GLU A 565 26.90 9.61 5.82
CA GLU A 565 26.66 10.92 6.42
C GLU A 565 25.23 11.42 6.14
N ALA A 566 24.77 11.29 4.89
CA ALA A 566 23.40 11.64 4.52
C ALA A 566 22.38 10.78 5.27
N ILE A 567 22.59 9.46 5.33
CA ILE A 567 21.71 8.51 6.02
C ILE A 567 21.61 8.81 7.52
N ALA A 568 22.73 9.13 8.18
CA ALA A 568 22.77 9.38 9.62
C ALA A 568 21.82 10.53 10.04
N GLY A 569 21.58 11.50 9.16
CA GLY A 569 20.67 12.62 9.40
C GLY A 569 19.19 12.22 9.59
N PHE A 570 18.81 10.98 9.24
CA PHE A 570 17.43 10.49 9.35
C PHE A 570 17.18 9.61 10.59
N ALA A 571 18.16 9.45 11.48
CA ALA A 571 18.04 8.71 12.74
C ALA A 571 17.30 9.52 13.84
N THR A 572 16.19 10.18 13.50
CA THR A 572 15.41 11.02 14.43
C THR A 572 13.92 11.01 14.09
N LEU A 573 13.08 11.10 15.13
CA LEU A 573 11.63 11.30 15.02
C LEU A 573 11.23 12.78 15.12
N GLU A 574 12.19 13.66 15.36
CA GLU A 574 12.02 15.11 15.38
C GLU A 574 12.63 15.70 14.11
N PRO A 575 11.82 15.97 13.07
CA PRO A 575 12.34 16.45 11.80
C PRO A 575 12.80 17.90 11.90
N ALA A 576 13.99 18.18 11.36
CA ALA A 576 14.44 19.56 11.14
C ALA A 576 13.53 20.28 10.12
N PRO A 577 13.42 21.62 10.12
CA PRO A 577 12.56 22.33 9.17
C PRO A 577 12.84 22.05 7.69
N ASP A 578 14.09 21.70 7.34
CA ASP A 578 14.58 21.38 6.01
C ASP A 578 14.69 19.86 5.73
N TRP A 579 14.07 19.01 6.56
CA TRP A 579 14.19 17.55 6.46
C TRP A 579 13.83 17.01 5.07
N ASN A 580 12.80 17.57 4.43
CA ASN A 580 12.33 17.08 3.13
C ASN A 580 13.34 17.43 2.02
N ASP A 581 13.95 18.61 2.08
CA ASP A 581 15.03 18.99 1.15
C ASP A 581 16.25 18.09 1.35
N ARG A 582 16.61 17.78 2.59
CA ARG A 582 17.69 16.83 2.91
C ARG A 582 17.39 15.44 2.38
N LEU A 583 16.17 14.94 2.54
CA LEU A 583 15.72 13.66 2.01
C LEU A 583 15.84 13.61 0.48
N ASN A 584 15.33 14.63 -0.20
CA ASN A 584 15.43 14.74 -1.64
C ASN A 584 16.89 14.85 -2.13
N ASN A 585 17.74 15.57 -1.41
CA ASN A 585 19.18 15.64 -1.71
C ASN A 585 19.87 14.28 -1.52
N ALA A 586 19.58 13.58 -0.42
CA ALA A 586 20.13 12.26 -0.13
C ALA A 586 19.72 11.22 -1.18
N LYS A 587 18.48 11.24 -1.63
CA LYS A 587 17.99 10.37 -2.72
C LYS A 587 18.75 10.55 -4.03
N ARG A 588 19.24 11.76 -4.35
CA ARG A 588 20.05 11.98 -5.56
C ARG A 588 21.36 11.20 -5.53
N LEU A 589 21.94 10.95 -4.34
CA LEU A 589 23.14 10.14 -4.19
C LEU A 589 22.92 8.69 -4.69
N LEU A 590 21.69 8.17 -4.57
CA LEU A 590 21.34 6.80 -4.98
C LEU A 590 21.32 6.60 -6.50
N ASN A 591 21.25 7.70 -7.26
CA ASN A 591 21.24 7.69 -8.73
C ASN A 591 22.54 8.26 -9.32
N SER A 592 23.55 8.55 -8.48
CA SER A 592 24.87 8.98 -8.95
C SER A 592 25.62 7.83 -9.64
N LYS A 593 26.44 8.17 -10.66
CA LYS A 593 27.21 7.19 -11.44
C LYS A 593 28.45 6.73 -10.70
#